data_AF-A5B1Y2-F1
#
_entry.id   AF-A5B1Y2-F1
#
_cell.length_a   1.000
_cell.length_b   1.000
_cell.length_c   1.000
_cell.angle_alpha   90.00
_cell.angle_beta   90.00
_cell.angle_gamma   90.00
#
_symmetry.space_group_name_H-M   'P 1'
#
loop_
_entity.id
_entity.type
_entity.pdbx_description
1 polymer ?
#
loop_
_entity_poly.entity_id
_entity_poly.type
_entity_poly.pdbx_seq_one_letter_code
_entity_poly.pdbx_strand_id
1 'polypeptide(L)'
;MEEISEAALAYYENGSEEQKQLARDFFNSLDEDGNGTVDVHEFIKILGEEGHGLVNNSGFFQELDRDGNESLDFNEFLTLFYIIKSRSRPFCAGCGIFLKSLFFSCAKCHESSDETFDLCSACYRGKRFSHQHAAFLDNYTLLAHKRLITLGGKGLPNTSQAASSGTSSSNPKPPESKSATSSQSSSSAKPQKPQTVCKLVFNIKALL
;
A
#
# COMPACT_ATOMS: atom_id res chain seq x y z
N MET A 1 -3.74 13.89 -9.17
CA MET A 1 -4.60 12.70 -8.91
C MET A 1 -5.72 12.44 -9.90
N GLU A 2 -5.94 13.30 -10.89
CA GLU A 2 -7.09 13.22 -11.80
C GLU A 2 -7.27 11.85 -12.48
N GLU A 3 -6.25 11.31 -13.15
CA GLU A 3 -6.34 9.99 -13.80
C GLU A 3 -6.71 8.85 -12.85
N ILE A 4 -6.29 8.94 -11.58
CA ILE A 4 -6.56 7.93 -10.55
C ILE A 4 -8.00 8.07 -10.06
N SER A 5 -8.46 9.31 -9.89
CA SER A 5 -9.83 9.64 -9.50
C SER A 5 -10.83 9.16 -10.56
N GLU A 6 -10.56 9.42 -11.84
CA GLU A 6 -11.40 8.93 -12.95
C GLU A 6 -11.46 7.39 -13.00
N ALA A 7 -10.32 6.72 -12.81
CA ALA A 7 -10.31 5.27 -12.70
C ALA A 7 -11.13 4.77 -11.50
N ALA A 8 -10.99 5.41 -10.33
CA ALA A 8 -11.72 5.06 -9.13
C ALA A 8 -13.24 5.19 -9.33
N LEU A 9 -13.69 6.28 -9.93
CA LEU A 9 -15.09 6.51 -10.30
C LEU A 9 -15.58 5.41 -11.26
N ALA A 10 -14.84 5.14 -12.33
CA ALA A 10 -15.22 4.10 -13.29
C ALA A 10 -15.33 2.70 -12.64
N TYR A 11 -14.41 2.33 -11.74
CA TYR A 11 -14.48 1.09 -10.98
C TYR A 11 -15.67 1.04 -10.02
N TYR A 12 -16.00 2.16 -9.38
CA TYR A 12 -17.14 2.25 -8.49
C TYR A 12 -18.47 2.15 -9.25
N GLU A 13 -18.63 2.90 -10.33
CA GLU A 13 -19.85 2.93 -11.14
C GLU A 13 -20.16 1.56 -11.77
N ASN A 14 -19.12 0.90 -12.27
CA ASN A 14 -19.22 -0.43 -12.89
C ASN A 14 -19.02 -1.59 -11.89
N GLY A 15 -18.90 -1.28 -10.59
CA GLY A 15 -18.81 -2.27 -9.53
C GLY A 15 -20.16 -2.92 -9.22
N SER A 16 -20.12 -4.09 -8.57
CA SER A 16 -21.34 -4.73 -8.06
C SER A 16 -21.95 -3.91 -6.91
N GLU A 17 -23.22 -4.13 -6.61
CA GLU A 17 -23.88 -3.41 -5.50
C GLU A 17 -23.20 -3.71 -4.15
N GLU A 18 -22.66 -4.91 -3.97
CA GLU A 18 -21.86 -5.25 -2.79
C GLU A 18 -20.56 -4.45 -2.74
N GLN A 19 -19.89 -4.23 -3.88
CA GLN A 19 -18.67 -3.42 -3.93
C GLN A 19 -18.94 -1.94 -3.65
N LYS A 20 -20.04 -1.41 -4.20
CA LYS A 20 -20.45 -0.03 -3.92
C LYS A 20 -20.86 0.14 -2.47
N GLN A 21 -21.59 -0.84 -1.90
CA GLN A 21 -21.97 -0.82 -0.49
C GLN A 21 -20.74 -0.89 0.41
N LEU A 22 -19.76 -1.72 0.08
CA LEU A 22 -18.49 -1.79 0.82
C LEU A 22 -17.77 -0.44 0.84
N ALA A 23 -17.75 0.29 -0.28
CA ALA A 23 -17.15 1.62 -0.33
C ALA A 23 -17.90 2.61 0.57
N ARG A 24 -19.24 2.62 0.52
CA ARG A 24 -20.08 3.47 1.38
C ARG A 24 -19.92 3.13 2.86
N ASP A 25 -19.92 1.86 3.20
CA ASP A 25 -19.75 1.40 4.58
C ASP A 25 -18.36 1.78 5.11
N PHE A 26 -17.33 1.75 4.27
CA PHE A 26 -15.99 2.18 4.66
C PHE A 26 -15.90 3.70 4.83
N PHE A 27 -16.52 4.47 3.95
CA PHE A 27 -16.64 5.93 4.10
C PHE A 27 -17.32 6.30 5.42
N ASN A 28 -18.50 5.73 5.67
CA ASN A 28 -19.26 5.95 6.91
C ASN A 28 -18.53 5.45 8.17
N SER A 29 -17.53 4.58 8.02
CA SER A 29 -16.70 4.15 9.14
C SER A 29 -15.58 5.12 9.47
N LEU A 30 -15.17 5.95 8.50
CA LEU A 30 -14.18 7.01 8.64
C LEU A 30 -14.81 8.31 9.15
N ASP A 31 -15.94 8.69 8.57
CA ASP A 31 -16.75 9.85 8.97
C ASP A 31 -17.40 9.56 10.35
N GLU A 32 -16.69 9.89 11.43
CA GLU A 32 -17.10 9.56 12.80
C GLU A 32 -18.18 10.49 13.32
N ASP A 33 -18.16 11.75 12.86
CA ASP A 33 -19.13 12.76 13.26
C ASP A 33 -20.40 12.78 12.37
N GLY A 34 -20.36 12.10 11.22
CA GLY A 34 -21.49 11.94 10.30
C GLY A 34 -21.78 13.20 9.47
N ASN A 35 -20.79 14.07 9.27
CA ASN A 35 -20.96 15.34 8.56
C ASN A 35 -20.97 15.17 7.02
N GLY A 36 -20.70 13.96 6.52
CA GLY A 36 -20.69 13.63 5.09
C GLY A 36 -19.35 13.88 4.40
N THR A 37 -18.29 14.16 5.17
CA THR A 37 -16.91 14.34 4.72
C THR A 37 -15.96 13.64 5.71
N VAL A 38 -14.73 13.36 5.28
CA VAL A 38 -13.70 12.79 6.18
C VAL A 38 -12.59 13.79 6.37
N ASP A 39 -12.41 14.30 7.57
CA ASP A 39 -11.35 15.26 7.86
C ASP A 39 -9.97 14.60 8.04
N VAL A 40 -8.93 15.42 8.12
CA VAL A 40 -7.54 14.96 8.30
C VAL A 40 -7.36 14.12 9.58
N HIS A 41 -8.05 14.47 10.67
CA HIS A 41 -7.94 13.77 11.94
C HIS A 41 -8.58 12.39 11.87
N GLU A 42 -9.77 12.29 11.30
CA GLU A 42 -10.50 11.04 11.05
C GLU A 42 -9.69 10.11 10.13
N PHE A 43 -9.13 10.66 9.05
CA PHE A 43 -8.25 9.95 8.13
C PHE A 43 -7.02 9.35 8.84
N ILE A 44 -6.28 10.16 9.61
CA ILE A 44 -5.06 9.72 10.31
C ILE A 44 -5.39 8.66 11.36
N LYS A 45 -6.48 8.85 12.10
CA LYS A 45 -6.89 7.97 13.19
C LYS A 45 -7.12 6.55 12.69
N ILE A 46 -7.94 6.38 11.65
CA ILE A 46 -8.30 5.04 11.17
C ILE A 46 -7.15 4.40 10.38
N LEU A 47 -6.53 5.12 9.45
CA LEU A 47 -5.46 4.54 8.64
C LEU A 47 -4.18 4.27 9.46
N GLY A 48 -3.98 5.03 10.55
CA GLY A 48 -2.85 4.85 11.46
C GLY A 48 -3.02 3.62 12.34
N GLU A 49 -4.24 3.37 12.81
CA GLU A 49 -4.60 2.13 13.52
C GLU A 49 -4.45 0.88 12.62
N GLU A 50 -4.61 1.03 11.31
CA GLU A 50 -4.51 -0.07 10.34
C GLU A 50 -3.07 -0.37 9.88
N GLY A 51 -2.10 0.46 10.27
CA GLY A 51 -0.69 0.31 9.88
C GLY A 51 -0.45 0.58 8.40
N HIS A 52 -1.36 1.29 7.73
CA HIS A 52 -1.14 1.72 6.35
C HIS A 52 -0.05 2.81 6.32
N GLY A 53 1.06 2.55 5.62
CA GLY A 53 2.15 3.53 5.42
C GLY A 53 1.72 4.85 4.74
N LEU A 54 0.47 4.91 4.26
CA LEU A 54 -0.21 6.09 3.72
C LEU A 54 -0.18 7.27 4.71
N VAL A 55 -0.33 7.01 6.02
CA VAL A 55 -0.38 8.06 7.06
C VAL A 55 0.98 8.69 7.32
N ASN A 56 2.06 7.99 6.97
CA ASN A 56 3.42 8.51 7.11
C ASN A 56 3.78 9.52 6.01
N ASN A 57 2.91 9.70 5.01
CA ASN A 57 3.10 10.68 3.94
C ASN A 57 2.12 11.85 4.13
N SER A 58 2.54 12.87 4.87
CA SER A 58 1.70 14.04 5.19
C SER A 58 1.17 14.78 3.96
N GLY A 59 1.82 14.66 2.80
CA GLY A 59 1.35 15.26 1.55
C GLY A 59 0.34 14.40 0.78
N PHE A 60 0.06 13.16 1.22
CA PHE A 60 -0.86 12.27 0.50
C PHE A 60 -2.33 12.67 0.68
N PHE A 61 -2.71 13.15 1.87
CA PHE A 61 -4.06 13.68 2.09
C PHE A 61 -4.35 14.87 1.18
N GLN A 62 -3.43 15.84 1.12
CA GLN A 62 -3.54 17.03 0.25
C GLN A 62 -3.59 16.69 -1.24
N GLU A 63 -3.12 15.50 -1.62
CA GLU A 63 -3.18 15.05 -3.00
C GLU A 63 -4.55 14.43 -3.32
N LEU A 64 -5.25 13.89 -2.31
CA LEU A 64 -6.63 13.40 -2.39
C LEU A 64 -7.66 14.53 -2.33
N ASP A 65 -7.45 15.49 -1.43
CA ASP A 65 -8.25 16.71 -1.25
C ASP A 65 -8.00 17.65 -2.44
N ARG A 66 -8.88 17.61 -3.44
CA ARG A 66 -8.71 18.30 -4.72
C ARG A 66 -9.24 19.73 -4.67
N ASP A 67 -10.29 19.97 -3.90
CA ASP A 67 -10.88 21.29 -3.75
C ASP A 67 -10.18 22.12 -2.65
N GLY A 68 -9.34 21.49 -1.82
CA GLY A 68 -8.53 22.11 -0.79
C GLY A 68 -9.34 22.52 0.42
N ASN A 69 -10.45 21.84 0.70
CA ASN A 69 -11.36 22.15 1.80
C ASN A 69 -10.94 21.50 3.14
N GLU A 70 -9.79 20.81 3.17
CA GLU A 70 -9.25 20.08 4.33
C GLU A 70 -10.10 18.88 4.79
N SER A 71 -10.98 18.40 3.92
CA SER A 71 -11.80 17.20 4.10
C SER A 71 -11.87 16.40 2.80
N LEU A 72 -12.28 15.15 2.88
CA LEU A 72 -12.53 14.32 1.70
C LEU A 72 -14.02 14.10 1.55
N ASP A 73 -14.59 14.60 0.45
CA ASP A 73 -15.95 14.21 0.07
C ASP A 73 -15.97 12.74 -0.38
N PHE A 74 -17.17 12.21 -0.66
CA PHE A 74 -17.29 10.81 -1.08
C PHE A 74 -16.52 10.49 -2.37
N ASN A 75 -16.47 11.39 -3.35
CA ASN A 75 -15.77 11.17 -4.61
C ASN A 75 -14.24 11.19 -4.44
N GLU A 76 -13.73 12.09 -3.59
CA GLU A 76 -12.31 12.15 -3.23
C GLU A 76 -11.91 10.90 -2.44
N PHE A 77 -12.75 10.49 -1.50
CA PHE A 77 -12.60 9.23 -0.78
C PHE A 77 -12.59 8.00 -1.70
N LEU A 78 -13.40 7.95 -2.77
CA LEU A 78 -13.36 6.81 -3.70
C LEU A 78 -11.96 6.61 -4.28
N THR A 79 -11.20 7.69 -4.45
CA THR A 79 -9.80 7.62 -4.89
C THR A 79 -8.92 6.93 -3.83
N LEU A 80 -9.09 7.28 -2.55
CA LEU A 80 -8.42 6.62 -1.42
C LEU A 80 -8.79 5.13 -1.37
N PHE A 81 -10.09 4.82 -1.43
CA PHE A 81 -10.60 3.45 -1.37
C PHE A 81 -10.05 2.60 -2.52
N TYR A 82 -10.01 3.15 -3.73
CA TYR A 82 -9.42 2.50 -4.90
C TYR A 82 -7.93 2.21 -4.71
N ILE A 83 -7.17 3.14 -4.13
CA ILE A 83 -5.73 2.97 -3.84
C ILE A 83 -5.51 1.85 -2.81
N ILE A 84 -6.25 1.86 -1.70
CA ILE A 84 -6.14 0.87 -0.63
C ILE A 84 -6.53 -0.52 -1.12
N LYS A 85 -7.69 -0.64 -1.81
CA LYS A 85 -8.22 -1.92 -2.29
C LYS A 85 -7.33 -2.56 -3.35
N SER A 86 -6.79 -1.75 -4.26
CA SER A 86 -6.01 -2.29 -5.38
C SER A 86 -4.68 -2.90 -4.92
N ARG A 87 -4.15 -2.49 -3.75
CA ARG A 87 -2.79 -2.83 -3.25
C ARG A 87 -1.64 -2.62 -4.26
N SER A 88 -1.94 -2.06 -5.43
CA SER A 88 -1.11 -2.05 -6.62
C SER A 88 -0.59 -0.66 -6.95
N ARG A 89 -0.86 0.34 -6.09
CA ARG A 89 -0.33 1.70 -6.23
C ARG A 89 0.67 1.98 -5.10
N PRO A 90 1.93 1.55 -5.30
CA PRO A 90 2.94 1.56 -4.26
C PRO A 90 3.55 2.95 -4.04
N PHE A 91 4.21 3.11 -2.90
CA PHE A 91 5.13 4.22 -2.68
C PHE A 91 6.53 3.82 -3.15
N CYS A 92 7.29 4.79 -3.65
CA CYS A 92 8.67 4.56 -4.05
C CYS A 92 9.51 4.12 -2.84
N ALA A 93 10.06 2.92 -2.85
CA ALA A 93 10.93 2.41 -1.78
C ALA A 93 12.22 3.24 -1.60
N GLY A 94 12.64 3.98 -2.63
CA GLY A 94 13.84 4.82 -2.57
C GLY A 94 13.61 6.22 -1.99
N CYS A 95 12.46 6.84 -2.22
CA CYS A 95 12.22 8.24 -1.81
C CYS A 95 10.84 8.51 -1.21
N GLY A 96 10.02 7.48 -0.98
CA GLY A 96 8.73 7.57 -0.29
C GLY A 96 7.60 8.25 -1.07
N ILE A 97 7.83 8.74 -2.29
CA ILE A 97 6.78 9.42 -3.07
C ILE A 97 5.74 8.42 -3.55
N PHE A 98 4.48 8.85 -3.60
CA PHE A 98 3.39 8.07 -4.18
C PHE A 98 3.58 7.90 -5.70
N LEU A 99 3.50 6.68 -6.21
CA LEU A 99 3.76 6.36 -7.62
C LEU A 99 2.47 6.51 -8.45
N LYS A 100 2.27 7.72 -8.98
CA LYS A 100 1.08 8.08 -9.78
C LYS A 100 1.12 7.56 -11.21
N SER A 101 2.31 7.35 -11.75
CA SER A 101 2.57 7.02 -13.16
C SER A 101 3.49 5.81 -13.26
N LEU A 102 4.07 5.56 -14.44
CA LEU A 102 5.07 4.52 -14.72
C LEU A 102 6.06 4.35 -13.55
N PHE A 103 6.04 3.16 -12.98
CA PHE A 103 6.94 2.76 -11.90
C PHE A 103 7.60 1.43 -12.21
N PHE A 104 8.74 1.17 -11.58
CA PHE A 104 9.52 -0.04 -11.78
C PHE A 104 9.40 -0.94 -10.56
N SER A 105 8.90 -2.15 -10.77
CA SER A 105 8.71 -3.16 -9.74
C SER A 105 9.76 -4.25 -9.86
N CYS A 106 10.25 -4.74 -8.72
CA CYS A 106 11.05 -5.96 -8.70
C CYS A 106 10.18 -7.16 -9.10
N ALA A 107 10.51 -7.81 -10.22
CA ALA A 107 9.77 -8.96 -10.72
C ALA A 107 9.79 -10.13 -9.73
N LYS A 108 10.90 -10.33 -9.02
CA LYS A 108 11.04 -11.39 -8.01
C LYS A 108 10.15 -11.15 -6.79
N CYS A 109 10.21 -9.95 -6.19
CA CYS A 109 9.36 -9.63 -5.04
C CYS A 109 7.87 -9.74 -5.38
N HIS A 110 7.47 -9.33 -6.59
CA HIS A 110 6.09 -9.45 -7.03
C HIS A 110 5.61 -10.91 -7.18
N GLU A 111 6.51 -11.88 -7.34
CA GLU A 111 6.17 -13.31 -7.45
C GLU A 111 6.26 -14.06 -6.12
N SER A 112 7.13 -13.62 -5.21
CA SER A 112 7.55 -14.42 -4.05
C SER A 112 7.11 -13.87 -2.69
N SER A 113 6.39 -12.75 -2.65
CA SER A 113 6.16 -11.97 -1.43
C SER A 113 4.86 -11.17 -1.53
N ASP A 114 4.19 -11.00 -0.39
CA ASP A 114 3.03 -10.10 -0.27
C ASP A 114 3.45 -8.62 -0.35
N GLU A 115 4.74 -8.34 -0.14
CA GLU A 115 5.35 -7.02 -0.25
C GLU A 115 6.07 -6.87 -1.60
N THR A 116 5.70 -5.83 -2.35
CA THR A 116 6.37 -5.44 -3.59
C THR A 116 7.54 -4.49 -3.31
N PHE A 117 8.47 -4.36 -4.27
CA PHE A 117 9.56 -3.39 -4.18
C PHE A 117 9.53 -2.50 -5.41
N ASP A 118 8.97 -1.30 -5.24
CA ASP A 118 8.62 -0.41 -6.34
C ASP A 118 9.38 0.90 -6.28
N LEU A 119 9.77 1.41 -7.45
CA LEU A 119 10.61 2.58 -7.59
C LEU A 119 10.05 3.54 -8.62
N CYS A 120 10.12 4.83 -8.32
CA CYS A 120 9.87 5.85 -9.33
C CYS A 120 11.00 5.83 -10.38
N SER A 121 10.72 6.33 -11.58
CA SER A 121 11.70 6.35 -12.68
C SER A 121 12.99 7.07 -12.28
N ALA A 122 12.91 8.11 -11.44
CA ALA A 122 14.07 8.86 -10.98
C ALA A 122 14.96 8.07 -9.99
N CYS A 123 14.37 7.28 -9.08
CA CYS A 123 15.13 6.43 -8.17
C CYS A 123 15.72 5.23 -8.90
N TYR A 124 14.96 4.65 -9.84
CA TYR A 124 15.46 3.54 -10.66
C TYR A 124 16.63 3.97 -11.56
N ARG A 125 16.48 5.08 -12.30
CA ARG A 125 17.54 5.65 -13.15
C ARG A 125 18.77 6.03 -12.34
N GLY A 126 18.58 6.69 -11.20
CA GLY A 126 19.66 7.18 -10.35
C GLY A 126 20.23 6.13 -9.39
N LYS A 127 19.75 4.88 -9.41
CA LYS A 127 20.14 3.81 -8.46
C LYS A 127 20.05 4.24 -6.99
N ARG A 128 19.04 5.06 -6.65
CA ARG A 128 18.80 5.57 -5.28
C ARG A 128 17.96 4.59 -4.47
N PHE A 129 18.46 3.38 -4.29
CA PHE A 129 17.81 2.31 -3.53
C PHE A 129 18.83 1.21 -3.19
N SER A 130 18.55 0.42 -2.15
CA SER A 130 19.31 -0.79 -1.83
C SER A 130 18.36 -1.98 -1.88
N HIS A 131 18.60 -2.90 -2.81
CA HIS A 131 17.76 -4.07 -3.02
C HIS A 131 18.57 -5.24 -3.60
N GLN A 132 18.26 -6.47 -3.19
CA GLN A 132 19.06 -7.66 -3.50
C GLN A 132 18.79 -8.24 -4.90
N HIS A 133 17.68 -7.87 -5.52
CA HIS A 133 17.29 -8.33 -6.85
C HIS A 133 17.63 -7.29 -7.92
N ALA A 134 18.06 -7.76 -9.10
CA ALA A 134 18.38 -6.89 -10.24
C ALA A 134 17.26 -6.77 -11.28
N ALA A 135 16.31 -7.72 -11.30
CA ALA A 135 15.25 -7.78 -12.30
C ALA A 135 14.10 -6.83 -11.93
N PHE A 136 14.08 -5.67 -12.59
CA PHE A 136 13.02 -4.67 -12.48
C PHE A 136 12.32 -4.51 -13.82
N LEU A 137 10.99 -4.48 -13.80
CA LEU A 137 10.15 -4.23 -14.97
C LEU A 137 9.21 -3.06 -14.64
N ASP A 138 8.87 -2.24 -15.64
CA ASP A 138 7.81 -1.27 -15.44
C ASP A 138 6.44 -1.97 -15.29
N ASN A 139 5.45 -1.26 -14.75
CA ASN A 139 4.13 -1.83 -14.47
C ASN A 139 3.41 -2.41 -15.71
N TYR A 140 3.64 -1.89 -16.93
CA TYR A 140 3.03 -2.47 -18.14
C TYR A 140 3.80 -3.70 -18.62
N THR A 141 5.14 -3.62 -18.64
CA THR A 141 5.99 -4.75 -19.00
C THR A 141 5.81 -5.91 -18.03
N LEU A 142 5.62 -5.63 -16.74
CA LEU A 142 5.34 -6.65 -15.73
C LEU A 142 4.01 -7.36 -15.98
N LEU A 143 2.94 -6.61 -16.29
CA LEU A 143 1.64 -7.19 -16.64
C LEU A 143 1.73 -8.05 -17.92
N ALA A 144 2.45 -7.57 -18.94
CA ALA A 144 2.69 -8.34 -20.16
C ALA A 144 3.50 -9.62 -19.89
N HIS A 145 4.55 -9.52 -19.08
CA HIS A 145 5.38 -10.66 -18.66
C HIS A 145 4.57 -11.70 -17.90
N LYS A 146 3.74 -11.28 -16.93
CA LYS A 146 2.84 -12.18 -16.20
C LYS A 146 1.87 -12.87 -17.13
N ARG A 147 1.27 -12.15 -18.08
CA ARG A 147 0.39 -12.75 -19.10
C ARG A 147 1.10 -13.83 -19.91
N LEU A 148 2.34 -13.58 -20.33
CA LEU A 148 3.13 -14.57 -21.08
C LEU A 148 3.44 -15.82 -20.24
N ILE A 149 3.81 -15.65 -18.96
CA ILE A 149 4.03 -16.78 -18.05
C ILE A 149 2.75 -17.61 -17.89
N THR A 150 1.60 -16.97 -17.65
CA THR A 150 0.31 -17.67 -17.50
C THR A 150 -0.10 -18.41 -18.77
N LEU A 151 0.22 -17.87 -19.95
CA LEU A 151 -0.15 -18.47 -21.24
C LEU A 151 0.87 -19.49 -21.77
N GLY A 152 2.09 -19.53 -21.26
CA GLY A 152 3.13 -20.44 -21.75
C GLY A 152 4.35 -20.45 -20.85
N GLY A 153 4.49 -21.48 -20.02
CA GLY A 153 5.68 -21.77 -19.22
C GLY A 153 6.93 -22.10 -20.06
N LYS A 154 7.45 -21.12 -20.81
CA LYS A 154 8.78 -21.12 -21.43
C LYS A 154 9.34 -19.70 -21.36
N GLY A 155 10.23 -19.48 -20.38
CA GLY A 155 10.83 -18.18 -20.11
C GLY A 155 11.76 -17.67 -21.21
N LEU A 156 11.94 -16.35 -21.25
CA LEU A 156 13.01 -15.64 -21.97
C LEU A 156 13.05 -14.15 -21.56
N PRO A 157 14.09 -13.38 -21.95
CA PRO A 157 15.50 -13.44 -21.58
C PRO A 157 15.85 -12.43 -20.47
N ASN A 158 16.91 -12.74 -19.74
CA ASN A 158 17.52 -11.87 -18.73
C ASN A 158 18.11 -10.61 -19.39
N THR A 159 17.41 -9.48 -19.32
CA THR A 159 17.90 -8.17 -19.79
C THR A 159 18.35 -7.32 -18.61
N SER A 160 19.35 -7.80 -17.84
CA SER A 160 20.34 -6.97 -17.12
C SER A 160 21.25 -7.82 -16.23
N GLN A 161 22.27 -8.43 -16.82
CA GLN A 161 23.49 -8.75 -16.07
C GLN A 161 24.48 -7.61 -16.30
N ALA A 162 24.57 -6.72 -15.32
CA ALA A 162 25.78 -5.95 -15.08
C ALA A 162 26.42 -6.52 -13.81
N ALA A 163 27.61 -7.07 -14.00
CA ALA A 163 28.42 -7.70 -12.98
C ALA A 163 28.79 -6.73 -11.85
N SER A 164 28.85 -7.23 -10.62
CA SER A 164 29.83 -6.75 -9.64
C SER A 164 30.29 -7.91 -8.77
N SER A 165 31.61 -8.02 -8.69
CA SER A 165 32.42 -9.04 -8.06
C SER A 165 33.07 -8.48 -6.79
N GLY A 166 33.30 -9.37 -5.81
CA GLY A 166 34.17 -9.17 -4.63
C GLY A 166 33.51 -8.44 -3.45
N THR A 167 33.75 -8.74 -2.18
CA THR A 167 34.68 -9.67 -1.51
C THR A 167 34.28 -9.78 -0.02
N SER A 168 34.52 -10.97 0.54
CA SER A 168 34.67 -11.38 1.96
C SER A 168 34.70 -10.35 3.10
N SER A 169 33.99 -10.64 4.20
CA SER A 169 34.61 -10.76 5.54
C SER A 169 33.70 -11.39 6.60
N SER A 170 34.37 -12.01 7.55
CA SER A 170 33.96 -13.05 8.49
C SER A 170 33.69 -12.58 9.93
N ASN A 171 32.82 -13.32 10.63
CA ASN A 171 32.76 -13.61 12.09
C ASN A 171 32.33 -12.49 13.08
N PRO A 172 31.95 -12.81 14.35
CA PRO A 172 31.26 -13.98 14.92
C PRO A 172 30.13 -13.63 15.96
N LYS A 173 29.42 -14.67 16.46
CA LYS A 173 28.59 -14.77 17.72
C LYS A 173 29.47 -14.55 18.99
N PRO A 174 29.04 -14.59 20.29
CA PRO A 174 27.73 -14.77 21.00
C PRO A 174 27.59 -13.83 22.26
N PRO A 175 26.91 -14.09 23.42
CA PRO A 175 25.99 -15.17 23.89
C PRO A 175 24.70 -14.73 24.67
N GLU A 176 23.99 -15.77 25.15
CA GLU A 176 22.78 -15.89 25.99
C GLU A 176 22.88 -15.16 27.38
N SER A 177 21.82 -14.82 28.14
CA SER A 177 20.84 -15.72 28.79
C SER A 177 20.00 -14.99 29.88
N LYS A 178 18.80 -15.54 30.20
CA LYS A 178 18.03 -15.54 31.49
C LYS A 178 17.42 -14.20 31.99
N SER A 179 16.33 -14.10 32.77
CA SER A 179 15.18 -14.92 33.19
C SER A 179 14.33 -14.03 34.14
N ALA A 180 13.01 -14.27 34.20
CA ALA A 180 12.07 -14.00 35.32
C ALA A 180 11.76 -12.50 35.65
N THR A 181 10.61 -12.05 36.18
CA THR A 181 9.47 -12.63 36.90
C THR A 181 8.26 -11.66 36.79
N SER A 182 7.06 -12.18 37.04
CA SER A 182 5.75 -11.50 37.09
C SER A 182 5.60 -10.35 38.09
N SER A 183 4.62 -9.45 37.86
CA SER A 183 3.60 -9.04 38.85
C SER A 183 2.49 -8.17 38.22
N GLN A 184 1.27 -8.38 38.72
CA GLN A 184 -0.03 -7.75 38.38
C GLN A 184 -0.08 -6.28 38.83
N SER A 185 -0.89 -5.36 38.28
CA SER A 185 -2.35 -5.27 38.50
C SER A 185 -2.94 -3.93 37.98
N SER A 186 -4.28 -3.85 38.00
CA SER A 186 -5.19 -2.67 37.93
C SER A 186 -5.57 -2.05 36.57
N SER A 187 -6.62 -2.65 36.00
CA SER A 187 -7.91 -2.05 35.62
C SER A 187 -8.01 -0.53 35.39
N SER A 188 -8.36 -0.17 34.16
CA SER A 188 -9.28 0.94 33.86
C SER A 188 -10.02 0.61 32.57
N ALA A 189 -11.34 0.51 32.66
CA ALA A 189 -12.22 0.16 31.56
C ALA A 189 -12.17 1.25 30.48
N LYS A 190 -11.64 0.91 29.30
CA LYS A 190 -11.76 1.71 28.08
C LYS A 190 -13.04 1.28 27.34
N PRO A 191 -13.77 2.21 26.70
CA PRO A 191 -15.02 1.89 26.03
C PRO A 191 -14.78 0.85 24.93
N GLN A 192 -15.60 -0.19 24.90
CA GLN A 192 -15.57 -1.23 23.89
C GLN A 192 -15.97 -0.62 22.54
N LYS A 193 -15.01 -0.53 21.62
CA LYS A 193 -15.21 -0.11 20.23
C LYS A 193 -16.14 -1.13 19.52
N PRO A 194 -17.11 -0.69 18.69
CA PRO A 194 -17.97 -1.61 17.97
C PRO A 194 -17.14 -2.50 17.03
N GLN A 195 -17.33 -3.81 17.12
CA GLN A 195 -16.61 -4.86 16.40
C GLN A 195 -16.73 -4.80 14.86
N THR A 196 -17.40 -3.78 14.31
CA THR A 196 -17.80 -3.67 12.91
C THR A 196 -16.70 -3.05 12.04
N VAL A 197 -15.98 -2.04 12.54
CA VAL A 197 -14.93 -1.31 11.78
C VAL A 197 -13.74 -2.23 11.44
N CYS A 198 -13.21 -2.95 12.43
CA CYS A 198 -12.15 -3.95 12.19
C CYS A 198 -12.55 -5.07 11.22
N LYS A 199 -13.84 -5.45 11.16
CA LYS A 199 -14.32 -6.53 10.28
C LYS A 199 -14.44 -6.08 8.82
N LEU A 200 -14.89 -4.85 8.59
CA LEU A 200 -15.05 -4.30 7.24
C LEU A 200 -13.70 -4.15 6.52
N VAL A 201 -12.69 -3.73 7.28
CA VAL A 201 -11.31 -3.51 6.82
C VAL A 201 -10.57 -4.83 6.61
N PHE A 202 -10.73 -5.81 7.51
CA PHE A 202 -10.23 -7.17 7.28
C PHE A 202 -10.87 -7.82 6.04
N ASN A 203 -12.14 -7.51 5.73
CA ASN A 203 -12.78 -7.94 4.49
C ASN A 203 -12.17 -7.28 3.25
N ILE A 204 -11.75 -6.01 3.30
CA ILE A 204 -10.98 -5.39 2.21
C ILE A 204 -9.67 -6.17 1.97
N LYS A 205 -9.03 -6.66 3.05
CA LYS A 205 -7.82 -7.50 2.92
C LYS A 205 -8.08 -8.86 2.27
N ALA A 206 -9.29 -9.42 2.40
CA ALA A 206 -9.69 -10.77 1.98
C ALA A 206 -10.49 -10.84 0.66
N LEU A 207 -10.81 -9.69 0.04
CA LEU A 207 -11.61 -9.60 -1.21
C LEU A 207 -10.75 -9.56 -2.50
N LEU A 208 -9.57 -10.17 -2.46
CA LEU A 208 -8.76 -10.56 -3.63
C LEU A 208 -8.77 -12.09 -3.76
#